data_AF-A0A8U0LB32-F1
#
_entry.id   AF-A0A8U0LB32-F1
#
_cell.length_a   1.000
_cell.length_b   1.000
_cell.length_c   1.000
_cell.angle_alpha   90.00
_cell.angle_beta   90.00
_cell.angle_gamma   90.00
#
_symmetry.space_group_name_H-M   'P 1'
#
loop_
_entity.id
_entity.type
_entity.pdbx_description
1 polymer ?
#
loop_
_entity_poly.entity_id
_entity_poly.type
_entity_poly.pdbx_seq_one_letter_code
_entity_poly.pdbx_strand_id
1 'polypeptide(L)'
;MRYFTTDTHFGHPLVTVLRGFTTFDPTHSRYEEVLRAHDRKTAEDWAKEETFGAGLTFRQVADTDAHDKAIVDHINTLVGPDDELWILGDIGFRTSLTYLKNCLRALNCKHLHGVIGNHDDWWLEDRPALNLFESLEPHDTVEIEGLGTVNLSHYPYRGIWHTVGPMMW
;
A
#
# COMPACT_ATOMS: atom_id res chain seq x y z
N MET A 1 -18.86 3.43 -7.31
CA MET A 1 -18.80 2.65 -6.04
C MET A 1 -17.59 3.15 -5.26
N ARG A 2 -17.60 3.03 -3.92
CA ARG A 2 -16.47 3.43 -3.06
C ARG A 2 -15.66 2.22 -2.65
N TYR A 3 -14.35 2.31 -2.83
CA TYR A 3 -13.37 1.30 -2.44
C TYR A 3 -12.34 1.89 -1.50
N PHE A 4 -11.83 1.07 -0.58
CA PHE A 4 -10.85 1.46 0.42
C PHE A 4 -9.68 0.48 0.38
N THR A 5 -8.47 1.00 0.40
CA THR A 5 -7.24 0.23 0.61
C THR A 5 -6.40 0.91 1.69
N THR A 6 -5.62 0.13 2.45
CA THR A 6 -4.86 0.67 3.57
C THR A 6 -3.69 1.49 3.09
N ASP A 7 -2.77 0.84 2.38
CA ASP A 7 -1.52 1.41 1.95
C ASP A 7 -1.06 0.73 0.66
N THR A 8 -0.35 1.49 -0.18
CA THR A 8 0.23 0.96 -1.42
C THR A 8 1.73 0.77 -1.29
N HIS A 9 2.41 1.58 -0.46
CA HIS A 9 3.84 1.45 -0.21
C HIS A 9 4.68 1.42 -1.50
N PHE A 10 4.27 2.18 -2.52
CA PHE A 10 4.94 2.15 -3.81
C PHE A 10 6.43 2.47 -3.67
N GLY A 11 7.25 1.57 -4.21
CA GLY A 11 8.71 1.66 -4.18
C GLY A 11 9.36 1.40 -2.81
N HIS A 12 8.65 0.89 -1.80
CA HIS A 12 9.19 0.66 -0.46
C HIS A 12 9.95 -0.68 -0.35
N PRO A 13 11.31 -0.73 -0.29
CA PRO A 13 12.03 -2.00 -0.39
C PRO A 13 11.79 -2.97 0.77
N LEU A 14 11.71 -2.48 2.02
CA LEU A 14 11.35 -3.32 3.17
C LEU A 14 9.97 -3.94 2.96
N VAL A 15 8.92 -3.13 2.77
CA VAL A 15 7.54 -3.64 2.64
C VAL A 15 7.40 -4.58 1.44
N THR A 16 8.06 -4.29 0.32
CA THR A 16 8.18 -5.19 -0.83
C THR A 16 8.69 -6.58 -0.42
N VAL A 17 9.80 -6.65 0.34
CA VAL A 17 10.35 -7.93 0.85
C VAL A 17 9.41 -8.58 1.87
N LEU A 18 8.81 -7.80 2.77
CA LEU A 18 7.84 -8.29 3.75
C LEU A 18 6.53 -8.76 3.12
N ARG A 19 6.30 -8.46 1.85
CA ARG A 19 5.19 -8.99 1.05
C ARG A 19 5.64 -10.09 0.10
N GLY A 20 6.88 -10.57 0.26
CA GLY A 20 7.46 -11.70 -0.46
C GLY A 20 7.95 -11.42 -1.88
N PHE A 21 7.90 -10.16 -2.33
CA PHE A 21 8.43 -9.77 -3.64
C PHE A 21 9.94 -9.59 -3.56
N THR A 22 10.67 -10.66 -3.86
CA THR A 22 12.12 -10.72 -3.69
C THR A 22 12.81 -11.26 -4.93
N THR A 23 14.06 -10.84 -5.16
CA THR A 23 14.87 -11.32 -6.28
C THR A 23 15.40 -12.74 -6.07
N PHE A 24 15.43 -13.23 -4.82
CA PHE A 24 15.85 -14.60 -4.48
C PHE A 24 14.69 -15.61 -4.53
N ASP A 25 13.44 -15.16 -4.42
CA ASP A 25 12.23 -15.95 -4.69
C ASP A 25 11.33 -15.23 -5.72
N PRO A 26 11.76 -15.13 -7.00
CA PRO A 26 11.07 -14.33 -8.01
C PRO A 26 9.69 -14.90 -8.41
N THR A 27 9.41 -16.15 -8.07
CA THR A 27 8.11 -16.78 -8.30
C THR A 27 7.16 -16.62 -7.12
N HIS A 28 7.64 -16.03 -6.02
CA HIS A 28 6.90 -15.85 -4.77
C HIS A 28 6.47 -17.18 -4.11
N SER A 29 6.97 -18.31 -4.61
CA SER A 29 6.46 -19.64 -4.30
C SER A 29 6.79 -20.07 -2.89
N ARG A 30 8.00 -19.77 -2.41
CA ARG A 30 8.45 -20.15 -1.08
C ARG A 30 7.80 -19.27 -0.03
N TYR A 31 7.73 -17.96 -0.29
CA TYR A 31 7.02 -17.05 0.60
C TYR A 31 5.55 -17.48 0.79
N GLU A 32 4.84 -17.77 -0.30
CA GLU A 32 3.45 -18.23 -0.22
C GLU A 32 3.30 -19.59 0.46
N GLU A 33 4.24 -20.51 0.28
CA GLU A 33 4.25 -21.79 0.99
C GLU A 33 4.34 -21.56 2.50
N VAL A 34 5.29 -20.73 2.95
CA VAL A 34 5.46 -20.40 4.38
C VAL A 34 4.22 -19.68 4.91
N LEU A 35 3.68 -18.72 4.17
CA LEU A 35 2.47 -17.97 4.54
C LEU A 35 1.26 -18.90 4.70
N ARG A 36 1.05 -19.84 3.77
CA ARG A 36 -0.06 -20.80 3.82
C ARG A 36 0.10 -21.85 4.91
N ALA A 37 1.32 -22.30 5.16
CA ALA A 37 1.61 -23.32 6.16
C ALA A 37 1.59 -22.77 7.60
N HIS A 38 1.89 -21.48 7.76
CA HIS A 38 2.05 -20.84 9.05
C HIS A 38 1.23 -19.54 9.14
N ASP A 39 1.90 -18.40 9.28
CA ASP A 39 1.30 -17.09 9.36
C ASP A 39 2.20 -16.05 8.68
N ARG A 40 1.66 -14.84 8.54
CA ARG A 40 2.36 -13.71 7.92
C ARG A 40 3.67 -13.37 8.62
N LYS A 41 3.69 -13.40 9.95
CA LYS A 41 4.90 -13.09 10.72
C LYS A 41 6.02 -14.07 10.38
N THR A 42 5.70 -15.35 10.25
CA THR A 42 6.68 -16.39 9.90
C THR A 42 7.21 -16.20 8.47
N ALA A 43 6.35 -15.84 7.52
CA ALA A 43 6.78 -15.55 6.15
C ALA A 43 7.67 -14.30 6.07
N GLU A 44 7.31 -13.23 6.80
CA GLU A 44 8.12 -12.02 6.93
C GLU A 44 9.47 -12.30 7.58
N ASP A 45 9.50 -13.11 8.65
CA ASP A 45 10.73 -13.46 9.35
C ASP A 45 11.64 -14.33 8.47
N TRP A 46 11.09 -15.29 7.72
CA TRP A 46 11.83 -16.03 6.71
C TRP A 46 12.47 -15.11 5.67
N ALA A 47 11.70 -14.18 5.08
CA ALA A 47 12.23 -13.26 4.08
C ALA A 47 13.35 -12.35 4.63
N LYS A 48 13.23 -11.92 5.90
CA LYS A 48 14.30 -11.18 6.61
C LYS A 48 15.53 -12.05 6.83
N GLU A 49 15.35 -13.29 7.29
CA GLU A 49 16.44 -14.23 7.56
C GLU A 49 17.22 -14.55 6.29
N GLU A 50 16.57 -14.81 5.16
CA GLU A 50 17.23 -15.01 3.86
C GLU A 50 18.02 -13.75 3.45
N THR A 51 17.40 -12.57 3.59
CA THR A 51 18.03 -11.29 3.25
C THR A 51 19.31 -11.06 4.04
N PHE A 52 19.23 -11.14 5.37
CA PHE A 52 20.35 -10.84 6.26
C PHE A 52 21.36 -11.98 6.37
N GLY A 53 20.91 -13.24 6.24
CA GLY A 53 21.78 -14.41 6.18
C GLY A 53 22.73 -14.39 5.00
N ALA A 54 22.31 -13.80 3.87
CA ALA A 54 23.14 -13.54 2.71
C ALA A 54 24.05 -12.28 2.84
N GLY A 55 23.95 -11.54 3.95
CA GLY A 55 24.67 -10.27 4.13
C GLY A 55 24.18 -9.13 3.24
N LEU A 56 22.93 -9.20 2.76
CA LEU A 56 22.32 -8.21 1.86
C LEU A 56 21.38 -7.26 2.61
N THR A 57 21.05 -6.15 1.96
CA THR A 57 20.04 -5.19 2.43
C THR A 57 18.72 -5.39 1.68
N PHE A 58 17.60 -4.95 2.26
CA PHE A 58 16.30 -5.00 1.59
C PHE A 58 16.31 -4.34 0.21
N ARG A 59 17.03 -3.22 0.04
CA ARG A 59 17.15 -2.54 -1.26
C ARG A 59 17.79 -3.42 -2.34
N GLN A 60 18.69 -4.33 -1.98
CA GLN A 60 19.38 -5.20 -2.93
C GLN A 60 18.54 -6.42 -3.33
N VAL A 61 17.60 -6.83 -2.48
CA VAL A 61 16.80 -8.04 -2.68
C VAL A 61 15.34 -7.79 -3.02
N ALA A 62 14.85 -6.55 -2.85
CA ALA A 62 13.47 -6.19 -3.16
C ALA A 62 13.24 -6.16 -4.67
N ASP A 63 12.16 -6.80 -5.12
CA ASP A 63 11.60 -6.60 -6.46
C ASP A 63 10.43 -5.60 -6.37
N THR A 64 10.77 -4.30 -6.31
CA THR A 64 9.76 -3.23 -6.14
C THR A 64 8.84 -3.12 -7.35
N ASP A 65 9.35 -3.40 -8.55
CA ASP A 65 8.56 -3.30 -9.77
C ASP A 65 7.48 -4.40 -9.80
N ALA A 66 7.83 -5.64 -9.41
CA ALA A 66 6.86 -6.73 -9.29
C ALA A 66 5.82 -6.45 -8.21
N HIS A 67 6.24 -5.95 -7.04
CA HIS A 67 5.35 -5.58 -5.94
C HIS A 67 4.34 -4.50 -6.36
N ASP A 68 4.83 -3.39 -6.90
CA ASP A 68 3.99 -2.25 -7.23
C ASP A 68 3.04 -2.58 -8.39
N LYS A 69 3.51 -3.38 -9.35
CA LYS A 69 2.65 -3.91 -10.42
C LYS A 69 1.55 -4.81 -9.87
N ALA A 70 1.86 -5.72 -8.93
CA ALA A 70 0.86 -6.61 -8.35
C ALA A 70 -0.24 -5.82 -7.61
N ILE A 71 0.13 -4.75 -6.89
CA ILE A 71 -0.83 -3.86 -6.22
C ILE A 71 -1.73 -3.16 -7.24
N VAL A 72 -1.14 -2.53 -8.26
CA VAL A 72 -1.90 -1.82 -9.31
C VAL A 72 -2.84 -2.78 -10.03
N ASP A 73 -2.34 -3.95 -10.45
CA ASP A 73 -3.16 -4.95 -11.14
C ASP A 73 -4.33 -5.41 -10.27
N HIS A 74 -4.08 -5.71 -8.99
CA HIS A 74 -5.13 -6.17 -8.07
C HIS A 74 -6.21 -5.11 -7.87
N ILE A 75 -5.83 -3.86 -7.59
CA ILE A 75 -6.79 -2.75 -7.46
C ILE A 75 -7.60 -2.60 -8.76
N ASN A 76 -6.95 -2.67 -9.92
CA ASN A 76 -7.59 -2.54 -11.22
C ASN A 76 -8.54 -3.68 -11.57
N THR A 77 -8.48 -4.83 -10.88
CA THR A 77 -9.50 -5.89 -11.01
C THR A 77 -10.82 -5.52 -10.33
N LEU A 78 -10.80 -4.56 -9.39
CA LEU A 78 -11.94 -4.20 -8.56
C LEU A 78 -12.58 -2.87 -8.96
N VAL A 79 -11.78 -1.89 -9.41
CA VAL A 79 -12.23 -0.52 -9.65
C VAL A 79 -12.31 -0.17 -11.14
N GLY A 80 -13.37 0.53 -11.50
CA GLY A 80 -13.56 1.20 -12.79
C GLY A 80 -13.15 2.68 -12.75
N PRO A 81 -13.24 3.39 -13.90
CA PRO A 81 -12.80 4.78 -14.01
C PRO A 81 -13.64 5.77 -13.21
N ASP A 82 -14.94 5.53 -13.09
CA ASP A 82 -15.92 6.40 -12.41
C ASP A 82 -16.18 5.99 -10.94
N ASP A 83 -15.41 5.04 -10.42
CA ASP A 83 -15.42 4.68 -9.01
C ASP A 83 -14.59 5.66 -8.17
N GLU A 84 -14.75 5.60 -6.85
CA GLU A 84 -13.92 6.32 -5.88
C GLU A 84 -12.98 5.32 -5.19
N LEU A 85 -11.68 5.64 -5.15
CA LEU A 85 -10.67 4.85 -4.45
C LEU A 85 -10.01 5.67 -3.35
N TRP A 86 -10.17 5.21 -2.11
CA TRP A 86 -9.59 5.80 -0.92
C TRP A 86 -8.34 5.01 -0.50
N ILE A 87 -7.17 5.66 -0.43
CA ILE A 87 -5.90 5.08 0.02
C ILE A 87 -5.58 5.65 1.41
N LEU A 88 -5.59 4.81 2.44
CA LEU A 88 -5.52 5.22 3.84
C LEU A 88 -4.09 5.36 4.40
N GLY A 89 -3.22 6.02 3.64
CA GLY A 89 -1.85 6.35 4.03
C GLY A 89 -0.77 5.48 3.41
N ASP A 90 0.46 5.91 3.62
CA ASP A 90 1.70 5.28 3.14
C ASP A 90 1.60 4.91 1.65
N ILE A 91 1.32 5.93 0.84
CA ILE A 91 1.06 5.77 -0.60
C ILE A 91 2.37 5.39 -1.31
N GLY A 92 3.50 6.00 -0.93
CA GLY A 92 4.81 5.66 -1.46
C GLY A 92 5.94 6.02 -0.52
N PHE A 93 7.10 5.37 -0.69
CA PHE A 93 8.23 5.55 0.22
C PHE A 93 9.52 5.90 -0.50
N ARG A 94 9.89 7.19 -0.47
CA ARG A 94 11.19 7.73 -0.87
C ARG A 94 11.72 7.17 -2.20
N THR A 95 10.81 6.85 -3.12
CA THR A 95 11.09 6.52 -4.52
C THR A 95 11.19 7.82 -5.33
N SER A 96 11.31 7.75 -6.65
CA SER A 96 11.25 8.97 -7.46
C SER A 96 9.79 9.47 -7.57
N LEU A 97 9.60 10.80 -7.55
CA LEU A 97 8.28 11.40 -7.79
C LEU A 97 7.67 10.95 -9.13
N THR A 98 8.51 10.75 -10.15
CA THR A 98 8.05 10.25 -11.45
C THR A 98 7.47 8.85 -11.33
N TYR A 99 8.16 7.97 -10.60
CA TYR A 99 7.71 6.61 -10.38
C TYR A 99 6.40 6.57 -9.57
N LEU A 100 6.33 7.29 -8.45
CA LEU A 100 5.10 7.41 -7.65
C LEU A 100 3.91 7.85 -8.51
N LYS A 101 4.08 8.93 -9.30
CA LYS A 101 3.03 9.43 -10.19
C LYS A 101 2.67 8.42 -11.28
N ASN A 102 3.61 7.60 -11.75
CA ASN A 102 3.32 6.56 -12.74
C ASN A 102 2.49 5.43 -12.13
N CYS A 103 2.80 4.97 -10.91
CA CYS A 103 1.98 4.00 -10.19
C CYS A 103 0.55 4.50 -10.00
N LEU A 104 0.38 5.74 -9.51
CA LEU A 104 -0.94 6.35 -9.30
C LEU A 104 -1.73 6.49 -10.62
N ARG A 105 -1.07 6.90 -11.71
CA ARG A 105 -1.72 7.01 -13.03
C ARG A 105 -2.08 5.67 -13.67
N ALA A 106 -1.40 4.60 -13.26
CA ALA A 106 -1.69 3.25 -13.74
C ALA A 106 -2.98 2.68 -13.11
N LEU A 107 -3.53 3.31 -12.07
CA LEU A 107 -4.84 2.97 -11.53
C LEU A 107 -5.95 3.35 -12.52
N ASN A 108 -6.91 2.45 -12.70
CA ASN A 108 -8.06 2.64 -13.57
C ASN A 108 -8.97 3.76 -13.04
N CYS A 109 -9.19 3.77 -11.72
CA CYS A 109 -9.95 4.78 -11.00
C CYS A 109 -9.36 6.19 -11.19
N LYS A 110 -10.22 7.17 -11.49
CA LYS A 110 -9.83 8.57 -11.67
C LYS A 110 -10.14 9.45 -10.46
N HIS A 111 -11.02 8.99 -9.58
CA HIS A 111 -11.39 9.68 -8.35
C HIS A 111 -10.60 9.11 -7.17
N LEU A 112 -9.35 9.59 -7.02
CA LEU A 112 -8.46 9.16 -5.95
C LEU A 112 -8.62 10.07 -4.73
N HIS A 113 -8.82 9.47 -3.57
CA HIS A 113 -8.80 10.14 -2.28
C HIS A 113 -7.70 9.53 -1.42
N GLY A 114 -6.98 10.37 -0.69
CA GLY A 114 -5.87 9.95 0.15
C GLY A 114 -6.03 10.40 1.60
N VAL A 115 -5.65 9.53 2.53
CA VAL A 115 -5.26 9.95 3.86
C VAL A 115 -3.74 9.94 3.94
N ILE A 116 -3.13 10.94 4.57
CA ILE A 116 -1.66 11.04 4.67
C ILE A 116 -1.14 10.06 5.73
N GLY A 117 -0.25 9.16 5.33
CA GLY A 117 0.49 8.27 6.25
C GLY A 117 1.82 8.87 6.70
N ASN A 118 2.49 8.20 7.65
CA ASN A 118 3.78 8.68 8.15
C ASN A 118 4.92 8.57 7.14
N HIS A 119 4.74 7.81 6.06
CA HIS A 119 5.73 7.66 5.01
C HIS A 119 5.56 8.61 3.82
N ASP A 120 4.56 9.50 3.85
CA ASP A 120 4.22 10.36 2.70
C ASP A 120 4.90 11.75 2.71
N ASP A 121 5.59 12.13 3.78
CA ASP A 121 6.17 13.48 3.98
C ASP A 121 7.06 13.98 2.82
N TRP A 122 7.74 13.07 2.13
CA TRP A 122 8.73 13.39 1.10
C TRP A 122 8.17 13.90 -0.24
N TRP A 123 6.86 13.76 -0.50
CA TRP A 123 6.25 14.14 -1.78
C TRP A 123 5.15 15.20 -1.68
N LEU A 124 4.75 15.60 -0.47
CA LEU A 124 3.62 16.52 -0.24
C LEU A 124 3.84 17.94 -0.78
N GLU A 125 5.07 18.31 -1.16
CA GLU A 125 5.34 19.61 -1.82
C GLU A 125 5.20 19.54 -3.36
N ASP A 126 5.11 18.34 -3.96
CA ASP A 126 4.97 18.16 -5.42
C ASP A 126 3.53 18.36 -5.87
N ARG A 127 3.18 19.59 -6.29
CA ARG A 127 1.84 19.90 -6.84
C ARG A 127 1.34 18.91 -7.89
N PRO A 128 2.17 18.44 -8.86
CA PRO A 128 1.71 17.44 -9.81
C PRO A 128 1.30 16.09 -9.21
N ALA A 129 1.88 15.68 -8.08
CA ALA A 129 1.46 14.48 -7.35
C ALA A 129 0.17 14.75 -6.56
N LEU A 130 0.08 15.89 -5.87
CA LEU A 130 -1.13 16.31 -5.16
C LEU A 130 -2.36 16.37 -6.10
N ASN A 131 -2.18 16.91 -7.30
CA ASN A 131 -3.25 17.03 -8.31
C ASN A 131 -3.77 15.69 -8.86
N LEU A 132 -3.18 14.56 -8.48
CA LEU A 132 -3.72 13.24 -8.81
C LEU A 132 -4.86 12.83 -7.86
N PHE A 133 -5.05 13.54 -6.75
CA PHE A 133 -6.08 13.29 -5.76
C PHE A 133 -7.16 14.36 -5.80
N GLU A 134 -8.41 13.95 -5.60
CA GLU A 134 -9.54 14.85 -5.37
C GLU A 134 -9.57 15.37 -3.92
N SER A 135 -9.15 14.54 -2.97
CA SER A 135 -8.84 14.94 -1.59
C SER A 135 -7.59 14.24 -1.07
N LEU A 136 -6.81 14.93 -0.26
CA LEU A 136 -5.64 14.38 0.42
C LEU A 136 -5.50 15.04 1.79
N GLU A 137 -5.93 14.34 2.84
CA GLU A 137 -6.07 14.93 4.17
C GLU A 137 -5.34 14.10 5.25
N PRO A 138 -4.92 14.69 6.39
CA PRO A 138 -4.33 13.91 7.49
C PRO A 138 -5.30 12.91 8.14
N HIS A 139 -6.60 13.14 8.02
CA HIS A 139 -7.70 12.28 8.43
C HIS A 139 -8.96 12.76 7.70
N ASP A 140 -9.95 11.87 7.52
CA ASP A 140 -11.21 12.22 6.87
C ASP A 140 -12.39 11.44 7.46
N THR A 141 -13.62 11.77 7.04
CA THR A 141 -14.82 11.01 7.37
C THR A 141 -15.65 10.76 6.13
N VAL A 142 -16.30 9.59 6.08
CA VAL A 142 -17.17 9.21 4.97
C VAL A 142 -18.45 8.56 5.48
N GLU A 143 -19.58 8.90 4.86
CA GLU A 143 -20.85 8.24 5.11
C GLU A 143 -20.92 6.93 4.33
N ILE A 144 -20.93 5.80 5.03
CA ILE A 144 -21.09 4.48 4.41
C ILE A 144 -22.49 3.94 4.71
N GLU A 145 -23.21 3.55 3.66
CA GLU A 145 -24.54 2.97 3.78
C GLU A 145 -24.53 1.76 4.74
N GLY A 146 -25.41 1.77 5.74
CA GLY A 146 -25.50 0.72 6.75
C GLY A 146 -24.48 0.80 7.90
N LEU A 147 -23.44 1.64 7.79
CA LEU A 147 -22.44 1.87 8.85
C LEU A 147 -22.50 3.29 9.44
N GLY A 148 -23.08 4.25 8.72
CA GLY A 148 -23.11 5.67 9.10
C GLY A 148 -21.76 6.36 8.86
N THR A 149 -21.47 7.38 9.67
CA THR A 149 -20.20 8.10 9.59
C THR A 149 -19.04 7.22 10.03
N VAL A 150 -18.08 7.02 9.13
CA VAL A 150 -16.87 6.24 9.37
C VAL A 150 -15.66 7.15 9.33
N ASN A 151 -14.81 7.06 10.35
CA ASN A 151 -13.55 7.82 10.41
C ASN A 151 -12.45 7.10 9.63
N LEU A 152 -11.74 7.85 8.81
CA LEU A 152 -10.62 7.40 7.99
C LEU A 152 -9.32 7.97 8.56
N SER A 153 -8.42 7.08 8.96
CA SER A 153 -7.08 7.44 9.40
C SER A 153 -6.09 6.35 9.06
N HIS A 154 -4.86 6.76 8.77
CA HIS A 154 -3.74 5.84 8.67
C HIS A 154 -3.46 5.12 10.00
N TYR A 155 -3.67 5.81 11.13
CA TYR A 155 -3.48 5.23 12.45
C TYR A 155 -4.77 4.63 12.99
N PRO A 156 -4.71 3.48 13.69
CA PRO A 156 -5.86 2.95 14.38
C PRO A 156 -6.31 3.92 15.47
N TYR A 157 -7.60 4.26 15.48
CA TYR A 157 -8.19 5.02 16.58
C TYR A 157 -8.31 4.13 17.82
N ARG A 158 -7.82 4.61 18.96
CA ARG A 158 -8.08 3.95 20.25
C ARG A 158 -9.51 4.24 20.70
N GLY A 159 -10.38 3.23 20.65
CA GLY A 159 -11.61 3.19 21.47
C GLY A 159 -12.93 3.61 20.83
N ILE A 160 -13.12 3.52 19.50
CA ILE A 160 -14.41 3.82 18.85
C ILE A 160 -14.83 2.64 17.97
N TRP A 161 -16.10 2.24 18.07
CA TRP A 161 -16.62 0.97 17.55
C TRP A 161 -16.81 0.90 16.02
N HIS A 162 -16.59 1.98 15.27
CA HIS A 162 -16.82 2.07 13.81
C HIS A 162 -15.64 2.75 13.08
N THR A 163 -14.45 2.16 13.15
CA THR A 163 -13.25 2.65 12.47
C THR A 163 -12.78 1.63 11.45
N VAL A 164 -12.54 2.05 10.21
CA VAL A 164 -11.66 1.29 9.31
C VAL A 164 -10.24 1.75 9.61
N GLY A 165 -9.58 1.05 10.52
CA GLY A 165 -8.11 1.03 10.58
C GLY A 165 -7.60 -0.05 9.63
N PRO A 166 -6.29 -0.14 9.40
CA PRO A 166 -5.74 -1.20 8.56
C PRO A 166 -6.12 -2.57 9.14
N MET A 167 -7.08 -3.24 8.48
CA MET A 167 -7.10 -4.69 8.47
C MET A 167 -5.93 -5.07 7.58
N MET A 168 -4.85 -5.51 8.21
CA MET A 168 -3.80 -6.26 7.53
C MET A 168 -4.48 -7.49 6.92
N TRP A 169 -4.78 -7.42 5.63
CA TRP A 169 -5.04 -8.62 4.82
C TRP A 169 -3.71 -9.37 4.60
#